data_AF-A0A2S2C7C6-F1
#
_entry.id   AF-A0A2S2C7C6-F1
#
_cell.length_a   1.000
_cell.length_b   1.000
_cell.length_c   1.000
_cell.angle_alpha   90.00
_cell.angle_beta   90.00
_cell.angle_gamma   90.00
#
_symmetry.space_group_name_H-M   'P 1'
#
loop_
_entity.id
_entity.type
_entity.pdbx_description
1 polymer ?
#
loop_
_entity_poly.entity_id
_entity_poly.type
_entity_poly.pdbx_seq_one_letter_code
_entity_poly.pdbx_strand_id
1 'polypeptide(L)'
;MATVIDTMSYKLRVMSERGIELMTTASRQLDEMADVVASLSGPDLRKPCPDDSAGDTIGALAVHMAEGYHFLGRFLQGAGYGPGRRPPGNGHGHAHGHERAQPPAAASEVLDRVSAGKAPIGLLADLTDEQLASVPGTGSSRFSDGRRTLEQVIEAVIAHQATHLNMLRRAVS
;
A
#
# COMPACT_ATOMS: atom_id res chain seq x y z
N MET A 1 -0.23 -34.15 45.35
CA MET A 1 -0.99 -33.79 44.14
C MET A 1 -0.54 -32.39 43.72
N ALA A 2 0.34 -32.31 42.73
CA ALA A 2 0.81 -31.04 42.18
C ALA A 2 0.02 -30.77 40.90
N THR A 3 -0.76 -29.70 40.89
CA THR A 3 -1.54 -29.26 39.74
C THR A 3 -0.59 -28.68 38.70
N VAL A 4 -0.48 -29.37 37.57
CA VAL A 4 0.19 -28.88 36.36
C VAL A 4 -0.65 -27.72 35.83
N ILE A 5 -0.11 -26.50 35.92
CA ILE A 5 -0.64 -25.36 35.21
C ILE A 5 -0.26 -25.58 33.74
N ASP A 6 -1.23 -26.02 32.97
CA ASP A 6 -1.18 -26.09 31.51
C ASP A 6 -1.01 -24.67 30.98
N THR A 7 0.24 -24.26 30.79
CA THR A 7 0.63 -23.10 30.02
C THR A 7 0.37 -23.38 28.54
N MET A 8 -0.91 -23.45 28.18
CA MET A 8 -1.33 -23.18 26.81
C MET A 8 -0.90 -21.76 26.47
N SER A 9 0.25 -21.70 25.80
CA SER A 9 0.88 -20.54 25.24
C SER A 9 -0.06 -19.87 24.22
N TYR A 10 -1.00 -19.07 24.71
CA TYR A 10 -1.54 -17.96 23.94
C TYR A 10 -0.40 -16.96 23.79
N LYS A 11 0.48 -17.23 22.82
CA LYS A 11 1.35 -16.23 22.22
C LYS A 11 0.38 -15.18 21.65
N LEU A 12 0.01 -14.19 22.46
CA LEU A 12 -0.40 -12.88 21.96
C LEU A 12 0.77 -12.46 21.09
N ARG A 13 0.65 -12.73 19.79
CA ARG A 13 1.66 -12.35 18.82
C ARG A 13 1.63 -10.82 18.83
N VAL A 14 2.62 -10.26 19.48
CA VAL A 14 2.78 -8.81 19.64
C VAL A 14 2.80 -8.20 18.24
N MET A 15 1.97 -7.17 18.05
CA MET A 15 1.97 -6.36 16.83
C MET A 15 3.34 -5.73 16.66
N SER A 16 3.85 -5.67 15.44
CA SER A 16 5.17 -5.11 15.19
C SER A 16 5.13 -3.59 15.32
N GLU A 17 6.06 -3.01 16.08
CA GLU A 17 6.32 -1.56 16.06
C GLU A 17 6.60 -1.09 14.62
N ARG A 18 7.33 -1.91 13.86
CA ARG A 18 7.64 -1.64 12.46
C ARG A 18 6.39 -1.65 11.58
N GLY A 19 5.46 -2.56 11.83
CA GLY A 19 4.15 -2.59 11.15
C GLY A 19 3.37 -1.29 11.35
N ILE A 20 3.37 -0.76 12.57
CA ILE A 20 2.73 0.52 12.93
C ILE A 20 3.41 1.71 12.22
N GLU A 21 4.74 1.72 12.15
CA GLU A 21 5.49 2.76 11.43
C GLU A 21 5.19 2.77 9.93
N LEU A 22 5.15 1.60 9.29
CA LEU A 22 4.81 1.45 7.87
C LEU A 22 3.37 1.92 7.62
N MET A 23 2.43 1.53 8.48
CA MET A 23 1.04 1.99 8.44
C MET A 23 0.93 3.51 8.53
N THR A 24 1.62 4.10 9.51
CA THR A 24 1.61 5.55 9.76
C THR A 24 2.18 6.31 8.55
N THR A 25 3.28 5.81 7.97
CA THR A 25 3.91 6.44 6.81
C THR A 25 3.00 6.39 5.59
N ALA A 26 2.42 5.22 5.30
CA ALA A 26 1.50 5.04 4.17
C ALA A 26 0.22 5.89 4.33
N SER A 27 -0.33 5.96 5.55
CA SER A 27 -1.52 6.76 5.86
C SER A 27 -1.25 8.25 5.66
N ARG A 28 -0.11 8.75 6.15
CA ARG A 28 0.30 10.14 5.93
C ARG A 28 0.44 10.47 4.44
N GLN A 29 1.01 9.57 3.64
CA GLN A 29 1.13 9.79 2.19
C GLN A 29 -0.25 9.87 1.49
N LEU A 30 -1.23 9.07 1.93
CA LEU A 30 -2.60 9.18 1.43
C LEU A 30 -3.29 10.47 1.88
N ASP A 31 -3.08 10.92 3.12
CA ASP A 31 -3.63 12.18 3.62
C ASP A 31 -3.04 13.37 2.85
N GLU A 32 -1.72 13.40 2.66
CA GLU A 32 -1.05 14.42 1.87
C GLU A 32 -1.51 14.43 0.41
N MET A 33 -1.78 13.25 -0.18
CA MET A 33 -2.37 13.16 -1.52
C MET A 33 -3.81 13.70 -1.54
N ALA A 34 -4.63 13.38 -0.54
CA ALA A 34 -5.99 13.89 -0.44
C ALA A 34 -6.01 15.42 -0.36
N ASP A 35 -5.11 16.02 0.43
CA ASP A 35 -4.99 17.47 0.55
C ASP A 35 -4.64 18.13 -0.78
N VAL A 36 -3.67 17.57 -1.51
CA VAL A 36 -3.30 18.04 -2.86
C VAL A 36 -4.50 17.95 -3.80
N VAL A 37 -5.15 16.79 -3.88
CA VAL A 37 -6.25 16.54 -4.81
C VAL A 37 -7.48 17.40 -4.50
N ALA A 38 -7.78 17.63 -3.21
CA ALA A 38 -8.91 18.44 -2.78
C ALA A 38 -8.80 19.91 -3.27
N SER A 39 -7.58 20.38 -3.55
CA SER A 39 -7.35 21.72 -4.09
C SER A 39 -7.54 21.83 -5.61
N LEU A 40 -7.68 20.70 -6.32
CA LEU A 40 -7.67 20.67 -7.79
C LEU A 40 -9.06 20.74 -8.41
N SER A 41 -9.17 21.51 -9.49
CA SER A 41 -10.32 21.52 -10.38
C SER A 41 -10.24 20.41 -11.44
N GLY A 42 -11.36 20.09 -12.10
CA GLY A 42 -11.38 19.16 -13.23
C GLY A 42 -10.37 19.53 -14.35
N PRO A 43 -10.27 20.81 -14.77
CA PRO A 43 -9.20 21.26 -15.67
C PRO A 43 -7.78 20.98 -15.18
N ASP A 44 -7.50 21.13 -13.88
CA ASP A 44 -6.17 20.87 -13.32
C ASP A 44 -5.81 19.39 -13.42
N LEU A 45 -6.77 18.49 -13.16
CA LEU A 45 -6.57 17.04 -13.27
C LEU A 45 -6.22 16.57 -14.69
N ARG A 46 -6.56 17.36 -15.72
CA ARG A 46 -6.26 17.07 -17.12
C ARG A 46 -4.93 17.65 -17.59
N LYS A 47 -4.27 18.48 -16.79
CA LYS A 47 -2.94 19.00 -17.14
C LYS A 47 -1.93 17.83 -17.20
N PRO A 48 -1.00 17.83 -18.17
CA PRO A 48 0.09 16.87 -18.19
C PRO A 48 0.90 16.93 -16.89
N CYS A 49 1.34 15.77 -16.38
CA CYS A 49 2.29 15.73 -15.28
C CYS A 49 3.71 15.97 -15.83
N PRO A 50 4.43 17.03 -15.41
CA PRO A 50 5.68 17.44 -16.04
C PRO A 50 6.81 16.40 -15.97
N ASP A 51 6.83 15.61 -14.91
CA ASP A 51 7.90 14.65 -14.60
C ASP A 51 7.52 13.20 -14.95
N ASP A 52 6.32 12.97 -15.50
CA ASP A 52 5.90 11.62 -15.82
C ASP A 52 6.40 11.20 -17.20
N SER A 53 7.33 10.23 -17.19
CA SER A 53 7.85 9.59 -18.40
C SER A 53 6.78 8.88 -19.23
N ALA A 54 5.64 8.51 -18.62
CA ALA A 54 4.51 7.93 -19.32
C ALA A 54 3.58 8.99 -19.95
N GLY A 55 3.80 10.29 -19.71
CA GLY A 55 2.99 11.36 -20.27
C GLY A 55 1.55 11.41 -19.75
N ASP A 56 1.31 10.88 -18.55
CA ASP A 56 0.00 10.89 -17.90
C ASP A 56 -0.35 12.28 -17.34
N THR A 57 -1.62 12.48 -17.02
CA THR A 57 -2.11 13.73 -16.42
C THR A 57 -1.93 13.71 -14.89
N ILE A 58 -2.04 14.88 -14.25
CA ILE A 58 -2.06 15.00 -12.78
C ILE A 58 -3.11 14.07 -12.17
N GLY A 59 -4.31 14.02 -12.74
CA GLY A 59 -5.39 13.14 -12.28
C GLY A 59 -5.07 11.66 -12.44
N ALA A 60 -4.49 11.26 -13.57
CA ALA A 60 -4.10 9.87 -13.80
C ALA A 60 -2.99 9.42 -12.83
N LEU A 61 -2.02 10.28 -12.53
CA LEU A 61 -0.99 10.03 -11.52
C LEU A 61 -1.59 9.88 -10.12
N ALA A 62 -2.55 10.73 -9.74
CA ALA A 62 -3.22 10.63 -8.45
C ALA A 62 -4.05 9.34 -8.31
N VAL A 63 -4.72 8.92 -9.39
CA VAL A 63 -5.40 7.61 -9.47
C VAL A 63 -4.40 6.47 -9.30
N HIS A 64 -3.28 6.51 -10.02
CA HIS A 64 -2.25 5.48 -9.95
C HIS A 64 -1.71 5.31 -8.52
N MET A 65 -1.50 6.42 -7.82
CA MET A 65 -1.05 6.40 -6.43
C MET A 65 -2.11 5.78 -5.50
N ALA A 66 -3.39 6.18 -5.63
CA ALA A 66 -4.49 5.60 -4.86
C ALA A 66 -4.64 4.08 -5.08
N GLU A 67 -4.57 3.65 -6.33
CA GLU A 67 -4.63 2.23 -6.70
C GLU A 67 -3.46 1.43 -6.14
N GLY A 68 -2.26 2.02 -6.09
CA GLY A 68 -1.07 1.36 -5.55
C GLY A 68 -1.23 0.87 -4.12
N TYR A 69 -1.86 1.66 -3.25
CA TYR A 69 -2.16 1.24 -1.87
C TYR A 69 -3.31 0.25 -1.78
N HIS A 70 -4.32 0.38 -2.65
CA HIS A 70 -5.38 -0.61 -2.75
C HIS A 70 -4.83 -1.98 -3.15
N PHE A 71 -3.90 -2.03 -4.10
CA PHE A 71 -3.21 -3.25 -4.49
C PHE A 71 -2.34 -3.83 -3.37
N LEU A 72 -1.64 -2.99 -2.61
CA LEU A 72 -0.91 -3.44 -1.43
C LEU A 72 -1.86 -4.13 -0.44
N GLY A 73 -3.02 -3.53 -0.18
CA GLY A 73 -4.08 -4.12 0.62
C GLY A 73 -4.53 -5.50 0.16
N ARG A 74 -4.89 -5.59 -1.12
CA ARG A 74 -5.30 -6.85 -1.75
C ARG A 74 -4.21 -7.91 -1.72
N PHE A 75 -2.96 -7.51 -1.91
CA PHE A 75 -1.82 -8.41 -1.80
C PHE A 75 -1.72 -8.99 -0.37
N LEU A 76 -1.80 -8.14 0.65
CA LEU A 76 -1.74 -8.59 2.05
C LEU A 76 -2.89 -9.55 2.37
N GLN A 77 -4.11 -9.20 1.99
CA GLN A 77 -5.30 -10.03 2.21
C GLN A 77 -5.26 -11.34 1.42
N GLY A 78 -4.95 -11.29 0.13
CA GLY A 78 -4.94 -12.44 -0.78
C GLY A 78 -3.82 -13.43 -0.48
N ALA A 79 -2.67 -12.93 -0.02
CA ALA A 79 -1.62 -13.78 0.52
C ALA A 79 -1.96 -14.30 1.92
N GLY A 80 -2.95 -13.74 2.63
CA GLY A 80 -3.35 -14.20 3.95
C GLY A 80 -2.47 -13.67 5.08
N TYR A 81 -1.80 -12.53 4.86
CA TYR A 81 -1.23 -11.74 5.95
C TYR A 81 -2.35 -11.11 6.78
N GLY A 82 -2.20 -11.15 8.10
CA GLY A 82 -3.18 -10.61 9.03
C GLY A 82 -3.07 -11.17 10.45
N PRO A 83 -3.87 -10.65 11.38
CA PRO A 83 -3.76 -10.99 12.79
C PRO A 83 -3.92 -12.49 13.03
N GLY A 84 -3.01 -13.07 13.82
CA GLY A 84 -3.05 -14.49 14.19
C GLY A 84 -2.67 -15.47 13.08
N ARG A 85 -2.44 -15.01 11.84
CA ARG A 85 -2.10 -15.89 10.71
C ARG A 85 -0.60 -16.20 10.68
N ARG A 86 -0.24 -17.45 10.35
CA ARG A 86 1.15 -17.77 9.99
C ARG A 86 1.46 -17.12 8.64
N PRO A 87 2.73 -16.76 8.38
CA PRO A 87 3.13 -16.30 7.06
C PRO A 87 2.71 -17.33 6.01
N PRO A 88 2.10 -16.91 4.90
CA PRO A 88 1.77 -17.81 3.81
C PRO A 88 3.05 -18.41 3.22
N GLY A 89 3.03 -19.72 2.95
CA GLY A 89 3.99 -20.33 2.02
C GLY A 89 3.69 -19.91 0.58
N ASN A 90 4.65 -20.10 -0.34
CA ASN A 90 4.66 -19.67 -1.75
C ASN A 90 3.27 -19.61 -2.42
N GLY A 91 2.56 -18.50 -2.22
CA GLY A 91 1.24 -18.24 -2.79
C GLY A 91 1.38 -17.57 -4.14
N HIS A 92 0.57 -18.00 -5.11
CA HIS A 92 0.49 -17.40 -6.43
C HIS A 92 -0.27 -16.06 -6.31
N GLY A 93 0.44 -14.94 -6.26
CA GLY A 93 -0.21 -13.63 -6.39
C GLY A 93 -0.52 -13.32 -7.85
N HIS A 94 -1.63 -12.64 -8.08
CA HIS A 94 -2.00 -12.16 -9.40
C HIS A 94 -1.29 -10.84 -9.69
N ALA A 95 -0.33 -10.88 -10.62
CA ALA A 95 0.21 -9.65 -11.21
C ALA A 95 -0.90 -8.98 -12.04
N HIS A 96 -1.31 -7.78 -11.64
CA HIS A 96 -2.22 -6.95 -12.43
C HIS A 96 -1.40 -6.06 -13.37
N GLY A 97 -1.65 -6.19 -14.68
CA GLY A 97 -1.10 -5.29 -15.68
C GLY A 97 -1.72 -3.90 -15.55
N HIS A 98 -0.88 -2.86 -15.68
CA HIS A 98 -1.30 -1.47 -15.64
C HIS A 98 -1.82 -1.05 -17.03
N GLU A 99 -3.13 -1.07 -17.23
CA GLU A 99 -3.73 -0.30 -18.32
C GLU A 99 -3.64 1.20 -17.97
N ARG A 100 -3.45 2.05 -18.97
CA ARG A 100 -3.50 3.51 -18.78
C ARG A 100 -4.89 3.87 -18.28
N ALA A 101 -4.99 4.24 -17.01
CA ALA A 101 -6.24 4.72 -16.43
C ALA A 101 -6.66 6.00 -17.17
N GLN A 102 -7.93 6.08 -17.57
CA GLN A 102 -8.46 7.35 -18.06
C GLN A 102 -8.36 8.40 -16.95
N PRO A 103 -8.01 9.65 -17.29
CA PRO A 103 -7.93 10.70 -16.29
C PRO A 103 -9.29 10.88 -15.62
N PRO A 104 -9.34 10.97 -14.28
CA PRO A 104 -10.57 11.11 -13.53
C PRO A 104 -11.32 12.38 -13.96
N ALA A 105 -12.65 12.30 -13.99
CA ALA A 105 -13.48 13.43 -14.43
C ALA A 105 -13.53 14.54 -13.37
N ALA A 106 -13.37 14.18 -12.09
CA ALA A 106 -13.45 15.09 -10.95
C ALA A 106 -12.54 14.66 -9.80
N ALA A 107 -12.18 15.62 -8.93
CA ALA A 107 -11.36 15.37 -7.74
C ALA A 107 -12.06 14.41 -6.76
N SER A 108 -13.39 14.44 -6.67
CA SER A 108 -14.16 13.52 -5.82
C SER A 108 -13.92 12.04 -6.17
N GLU A 109 -13.80 11.71 -7.45
CA GLU A 109 -13.52 10.34 -7.90
C GLU A 109 -12.16 9.84 -7.39
N VAL A 110 -11.16 10.73 -7.38
CA VAL A 110 -9.84 10.44 -6.85
C VAL A 110 -9.88 10.31 -5.33
N LEU A 111 -10.59 11.20 -4.64
CA LEU A 111 -10.75 11.17 -3.18
C LEU A 111 -11.49 9.92 -2.70
N ASP A 112 -12.47 9.42 -3.45
CA ASP A 112 -13.14 8.15 -3.18
C ASP A 112 -12.14 6.98 -3.25
N ARG A 113 -11.25 6.97 -4.26
CA ARG A 113 -10.18 5.96 -4.38
C ARG A 113 -9.15 6.08 -3.27
N VAL A 114 -8.76 7.30 -2.89
CA VAL A 114 -7.88 7.55 -1.74
C VAL A 114 -8.49 6.97 -0.46
N SER A 115 -9.78 7.26 -0.23
CA SER A 115 -10.51 6.78 0.93
C SER A 115 -10.61 5.25 0.96
N ALA A 116 -10.88 4.63 -0.19
CA ALA A 116 -10.90 3.17 -0.32
C ALA A 116 -9.52 2.54 -0.04
N GLY A 117 -8.43 3.22 -0.38
CA GLY A 117 -7.07 2.78 -0.10
C GLY A 117 -6.66 2.83 1.39
N LYS A 118 -7.34 3.64 2.22
CA LYS A 118 -7.03 3.76 3.66
C LYS A 118 -7.40 2.51 4.46
N ALA A 119 -8.57 1.93 4.19
CA ALA A 119 -9.06 0.75 4.92
C ALA A 119 -8.06 -0.44 4.89
N PRO A 120 -7.50 -0.85 3.73
CA PRO A 120 -6.52 -1.93 3.71
C PRO A 120 -5.16 -1.58 4.34
N ILE A 121 -4.76 -0.30 4.42
CA ILE A 121 -3.49 0.10 5.02
C ILE A 121 -3.46 -0.19 6.53
N GLY A 122 -4.62 -0.18 7.19
CA GLY A 122 -4.73 -0.57 8.60
C GLY A 122 -4.16 -1.96 8.90
N LEU A 123 -4.17 -2.88 7.92
CA LEU A 123 -3.61 -4.22 8.06
C LEU A 123 -2.10 -4.23 8.32
N LEU A 124 -1.38 -3.17 7.95
CA LEU A 124 0.06 -3.06 8.20
C LEU A 124 0.36 -3.02 9.71
N ALA A 125 -0.51 -2.38 10.51
CA ALA A 125 -0.34 -2.32 11.96
C ALA A 125 -0.50 -3.70 12.62
N ASP A 126 -1.28 -4.59 12.00
CA ASP A 126 -1.54 -5.94 12.51
C ASP A 126 -0.45 -6.96 12.14
N LEU A 127 0.54 -6.56 11.34
CA LEU A 127 1.63 -7.44 10.94
C LEU A 127 2.54 -7.73 12.13
N THR A 128 2.90 -9.00 12.27
CA THR A 128 3.88 -9.43 13.27
C THR A 128 5.29 -9.37 12.70
N ASP A 129 6.32 -9.33 13.56
CA ASP A 129 7.72 -9.38 13.12
C ASP A 129 8.01 -10.65 12.28
N GLU A 130 7.40 -11.78 12.67
CA GLU A 130 7.50 -13.05 11.94
C GLU A 130 6.91 -12.95 10.52
N GLN A 131 5.85 -12.16 10.31
CA GLN A 131 5.27 -11.91 8.99
C GLN A 131 6.13 -10.92 8.19
N LEU A 132 6.61 -9.85 8.82
CA LEU A 132 7.49 -8.86 8.18
C LEU A 132 8.81 -9.47 7.70
N ALA A 133 9.37 -10.41 8.47
CA ALA A 133 10.59 -11.15 8.12
C ALA A 133 10.37 -12.26 7.07
N SER A 134 9.12 -12.60 6.75
CA SER A 134 8.82 -13.62 5.73
C SER A 134 9.16 -13.13 4.33
N VAL A 135 9.45 -14.05 3.42
CA VAL A 135 9.74 -13.74 2.01
C VAL A 135 8.52 -14.09 1.15
N PRO A 136 7.83 -13.10 0.55
CA PRO A 136 6.73 -13.37 -0.37
C PRO A 136 7.20 -14.15 -1.60
N GLY A 137 6.35 -15.01 -2.14
CA GLY A 137 6.65 -15.79 -3.35
C GLY A 137 6.96 -14.89 -4.56
N THR A 138 7.84 -15.36 -5.45
CA THR A 138 8.14 -14.63 -6.69
C THR A 138 6.87 -14.37 -7.50
N GLY A 139 6.72 -13.14 -7.99
CA GLY A 139 5.59 -12.74 -8.83
C GLY A 139 4.30 -12.46 -8.07
N SER A 140 4.30 -12.55 -6.72
CA SER A 140 3.11 -12.21 -5.95
C SER A 140 2.74 -10.72 -6.01
N SER A 141 3.71 -9.88 -6.35
CA SER A 141 3.56 -8.48 -6.75
C SER A 141 4.74 -8.11 -7.66
N ARG A 142 4.68 -6.97 -8.35
CA ARG A 142 5.83 -6.45 -9.12
C ARG A 142 7.07 -6.18 -8.27
N PHE A 143 6.89 -6.04 -6.96
CA PHE A 143 7.96 -5.83 -5.98
C PHE A 143 8.40 -7.12 -5.29
N SER A 144 7.76 -8.26 -5.54
CA SER A 144 8.07 -9.54 -4.91
C SER A 144 8.88 -10.42 -5.86
N ASP A 145 10.19 -10.45 -5.67
CA ASP A 145 11.14 -11.25 -6.46
C ASP A 145 11.48 -12.61 -5.83
N GLY A 146 10.90 -12.92 -4.66
CA GLY A 146 11.23 -14.12 -3.88
C GLY A 146 12.54 -14.02 -3.10
N ARG A 147 13.13 -12.83 -2.98
CA ARG A 147 14.38 -12.58 -2.25
C ARG A 147 14.21 -11.54 -1.15
N ARG A 148 13.33 -10.56 -1.34
CA ARG A 148 13.03 -9.52 -0.37
C ARG A 148 12.06 -10.00 0.71
N THR A 149 12.27 -9.54 1.93
CA THR A 149 11.29 -9.73 3.01
C THR A 149 10.00 -8.96 2.71
N LEU A 150 8.90 -9.31 3.38
CA LEU A 150 7.64 -8.60 3.27
C LEU A 150 7.82 -7.13 3.63
N GLU A 151 8.59 -6.83 4.68
CA GLU A 151 8.97 -5.47 5.05
C GLU A 151 9.60 -4.73 3.88
N GLN A 152 10.64 -5.29 3.27
CA GLN A 152 11.33 -4.67 2.12
C GLN A 152 10.43 -4.49 0.90
N VAL A 153 9.47 -5.39 0.70
CA VAL A 153 8.44 -5.24 -0.34
C VAL A 153 7.52 -4.05 -0.04
N ILE A 154 7.05 -3.92 1.20
CA ILE A 154 6.18 -2.81 1.65
C ILE A 154 6.95 -1.48 1.57
N GLU A 155 8.19 -1.43 2.04
CA GLU A 155 9.06 -0.25 1.94
C GLU A 155 9.26 0.19 0.49
N ALA A 156 9.49 -0.75 -0.43
CA ALA A 156 9.63 -0.45 -1.85
C ALA A 156 8.34 0.14 -2.43
N VAL A 157 7.17 -0.35 -2.02
CA VAL A 157 5.87 0.25 -2.38
C VAL A 157 5.77 1.67 -1.84
N ILE A 158 6.00 1.87 -0.53
CA ILE A 158 5.94 3.19 0.13
C ILE A 158 6.89 4.20 -0.53
N ALA A 159 8.11 3.78 -0.85
CA ALA A 159 9.10 4.61 -1.53
C ALA A 159 8.66 4.97 -2.96
N HIS A 160 8.09 4.02 -3.70
CA HIS A 160 7.54 4.28 -5.02
C HIS A 160 6.38 5.28 -4.97
N GLN A 161 5.49 5.16 -3.99
CA GLN A 161 4.41 6.13 -3.80
C GLN A 161 4.92 7.53 -3.38
N ALA A 162 6.02 7.59 -2.62
CA ALA A 162 6.66 8.86 -2.27
C ALA A 162 7.14 9.63 -3.52
N THR A 163 7.69 8.91 -4.51
CA THR A 163 8.08 9.51 -5.80
C THR A 163 6.88 10.14 -6.50
N HIS A 164 5.76 9.42 -6.59
CA HIS A 164 4.53 9.93 -7.21
C HIS A 164 3.94 11.12 -6.46
N LEU A 165 3.93 11.09 -5.13
CA LEU A 165 3.46 12.22 -4.32
C LEU A 165 4.31 13.47 -4.55
N ASN A 166 5.63 13.33 -4.65
CA ASN A 166 6.52 14.45 -4.95
C ASN A 166 6.30 15.00 -6.37
N MET A 167 6.03 14.13 -7.34
CA MET A 167 5.64 14.55 -8.70
C MET A 167 4.31 15.33 -8.69
N LEU A 168 3.30 14.84 -7.96
CA LEU A 168 2.03 15.56 -7.78
C LEU A 168 2.25 16.94 -7.18
N ARG A 169 3.02 17.05 -6.09
CA ARG A 169 3.33 18.34 -5.44
C ARG A 169 3.99 19.33 -6.40
N ARG A 170 4.95 18.87 -7.19
CA ARG A 170 5.62 19.72 -8.18
C ARG A 170 4.70 20.14 -9.31
N ALA A 171 3.76 19.30 -9.71
CA ALA A 171 2.83 19.59 -10.79
C ALA A 171 1.75 20.63 -10.41
N VAL A 172 1.50 20.85 -9.11
CA VAL A 172 0.48 21.77 -8.59
C VAL A 172 1.07 23.04 -7.95
N SER A 173 2.39 23.11 -7.84
CA SER A 173 3.14 24.31 -7.38
C SER A 173 3.29 25.31 -8.52
#